data_AF-A0A930SWB0-F1
#
_entry.id   AF-A0A930SWB0-F1
#
_cell.length_a   1.000
_cell.length_b   1.000
_cell.length_c   1.000
_cell.angle_alpha   90.00
_cell.angle_beta   90.00
_cell.angle_gamma   90.00
#
_symmetry.space_group_name_H-M   'P 1'
#
loop_
_entity.id
_entity.type
_entity.pdbx_description
1 polymer ?
#
loop_
_entity_poly.entity_id
_entity_poly.type
_entity_poly.pdbx_seq_one_letter_code
_entity_poly.pdbx_strand_id
1 'polypeptide(L)'
;MPEVQALMQQLTPEISLAPEAVQRLQPPVLLIWGRSDRIFSEGLDFYKQHLPAQSQIVEPPHFTHSPYLEAQMEAELGQLMIEHWRSLQLEQPPAAFIIGP
;
A
#
# COMPACT_ATOMS: atom_id res chain seq x y z
N MET A 1 -22.45 -5.35 -15.07
CA MET A 1 -22.83 -6.77 -15.22
C MET A 1 -23.93 -7.07 -14.20
N PRO A 2 -25.14 -7.41 -14.65
CA PRO A 2 -26.30 -7.60 -13.76
C PRO A 2 -26.08 -8.70 -12.70
N GLU A 3 -25.39 -9.80 -13.05
CA GLU A 3 -25.13 -10.88 -12.09
C GLU A 3 -24.20 -10.43 -10.95
N VAL A 4 -23.19 -9.61 -11.25
CA VAL A 4 -22.29 -9.03 -10.24
C VAL A 4 -23.05 -8.10 -9.29
N GLN A 5 -23.98 -7.30 -9.81
CA GLN A 5 -24.82 -6.43 -8.97
C GLN A 5 -25.75 -7.23 -8.05
N ALA A 6 -26.37 -8.29 -8.56
CA ALA A 6 -27.22 -9.18 -7.75
C ALA A 6 -26.44 -9.91 -6.65
N LEU A 7 -25.17 -10.27 -6.91
CA LEU A 7 -24.27 -10.84 -5.90
C LEU A 7 -23.91 -9.80 -4.83
N MET A 8 -23.54 -8.58 -5.22
CA MET A 8 -23.17 -7.52 -4.27
C MET A 8 -24.34 -7.14 -3.33
N GLN A 9 -25.58 -7.22 -3.81
CA GLN A 9 -26.78 -6.96 -3.00
C GLN A 9 -27.04 -8.02 -1.92
N GLN A 10 -26.39 -9.18 -2.00
CA GLN A 10 -26.50 -10.24 -1.00
C GLN A 10 -25.47 -10.10 0.12
N LEU A 11 -24.47 -9.22 -0.02
CA LEU A 11 -23.45 -8.98 1.01
C LEU A 11 -24.09 -8.31 2.22
N THR A 12 -24.06 -9.00 3.36
CA THR A 12 -24.46 -8.46 4.65
C THR A 12 -23.21 -8.23 5.53
N PRO A 13 -23.28 -7.37 6.56
CA PRO A 13 -22.16 -7.16 7.48
C PRO A 13 -21.67 -8.47 8.13
N GLU A 14 -22.55 -9.46 8.31
CA GLU A 14 -22.23 -10.75 8.93
C GLU A 14 -21.41 -11.69 8.03
N ILE A 15 -21.46 -11.52 6.69
CA ILE A 15 -20.54 -12.15 5.72
C ILE A 15 -19.42 -11.21 5.27
N SER A 16 -19.36 -10.01 5.85
CA SER A 16 -18.27 -9.07 5.69
C SER A 16 -17.25 -9.24 6.81
N LEU A 17 -16.19 -8.42 6.80
CA LEU A 17 -15.21 -8.39 7.88
C LEU A 17 -15.84 -7.82 9.15
N ALA A 18 -15.66 -8.53 10.28
CA ALA A 18 -16.00 -7.97 11.59
C ALA A 18 -15.20 -6.67 11.84
N PRO A 19 -15.77 -5.65 12.50
CA PRO A 19 -15.07 -4.38 12.75
C PRO A 19 -13.71 -4.56 13.43
N GLU A 20 -13.60 -5.49 14.36
CA GLU A 20 -12.35 -5.78 15.08
C GLU A 20 -11.30 -6.42 14.16
N ALA A 21 -11.73 -7.14 13.11
CA ALA A 21 -10.81 -7.66 12.10
C ALA A 21 -10.19 -6.52 11.28
N VAL A 22 -10.98 -5.50 10.93
CA VAL A 22 -10.48 -4.31 10.23
C VAL A 22 -9.54 -3.50 11.13
N GLN A 23 -9.86 -3.34 12.41
CA GLN A 23 -9.02 -2.61 13.38
C GLN A 23 -7.66 -3.28 13.63
N ARG A 24 -7.56 -4.61 13.44
CA ARG A 24 -6.32 -5.37 13.58
C ARG A 24 -5.45 -5.38 12.33
N LEU A 25 -5.90 -4.78 11.22
CA LEU A 25 -5.11 -4.73 9.99
C LEU A 25 -3.79 -3.99 10.26
N GLN A 26 -2.69 -4.65 9.93
CA GLN A 26 -1.35 -4.06 9.90
C GLN A 26 -0.88 -4.05 8.45
N PRO A 27 -1.40 -3.12 7.62
CA PRO A 27 -1.02 -3.07 6.22
C PRO A 27 0.49 -2.81 6.12
N PRO A 28 1.18 -3.47 5.19
CA PRO A 28 2.53 -3.08 4.84
C PRO A 28 2.56 -1.62 4.39
N VAL A 29 3.58 -0.89 4.83
CA VAL A 29 3.71 0.54 4.52
C VAL A 29 4.95 0.76 3.68
N LEU A 30 4.77 1.44 2.55
CA LEU A 30 5.83 2.04 1.76
C LEU A 30 5.71 3.56 1.82
N LEU A 31 6.73 4.23 2.36
CA LEU A 31 6.87 5.68 2.28
C LEU A 31 7.91 6.02 1.21
N ILE A 32 7.50 6.79 0.20
CA ILE A 32 8.39 7.35 -0.82
C ILE A 32 8.54 8.83 -0.54
N TRP A 33 9.76 9.27 -0.25
CA TRP A 33 10.06 10.66 0.10
C TRP A 33 11.05 11.27 -0.90
N GLY A 34 10.57 12.18 -1.73
CA GLY A 34 11.42 12.84 -2.71
C GLY A 34 12.42 13.80 -2.07
N ARG A 35 13.74 13.58 -2.29
CA ARG A 35 14.76 14.48 -1.73
C ARG A 35 14.83 15.83 -2.45
N SER A 36 14.14 15.96 -3.59
CA SER A 36 13.97 17.22 -4.31
C SER A 36 12.64 17.92 -3.97
N ASP A 37 11.87 17.43 -2.99
CA ASP A 37 10.68 18.13 -2.48
C ASP A 37 11.08 19.48 -1.84
N ARG A 38 10.39 20.54 -2.24
CA ARG A 38 10.55 21.92 -1.72
C ARG A 38 9.27 22.46 -1.07
N ILE A 39 8.16 21.73 -1.16
CA ILE A 39 6.87 22.07 -0.56
C ILE A 39 6.81 21.54 0.87
N PHE A 40 7.20 20.27 1.05
CA PHE A 40 7.24 19.64 2.37
C PHE A 40 8.54 18.85 2.54
N SER A 41 9.64 19.59 2.67
CA SER A 41 10.98 19.01 2.86
C SER A 41 11.27 18.58 4.31
N GLU A 42 10.49 19.09 5.26
CA GLU A 42 10.62 18.79 6.68
C GLU A 42 9.60 17.70 7.09
N GLY A 43 9.97 16.79 8.00
CA GLY A 43 9.05 15.78 8.53
C GLY A 43 9.42 14.33 8.24
N LEU A 44 10.37 14.07 7.33
CA LEU A 44 10.83 12.69 7.07
C LEU A 44 11.32 11.99 8.35
N ASP A 45 12.04 12.69 9.22
CA ASP A 45 12.55 12.13 10.48
C ASP A 45 11.42 11.70 11.42
N PHE A 46 10.29 12.43 11.44
CA PHE A 46 9.11 12.03 12.20
C PHE A 46 8.57 10.68 11.70
N TYR A 47 8.43 10.51 10.38
CA TYR A 47 7.96 9.24 9.82
C TYR A 47 8.95 8.10 10.08
N LYS A 48 10.26 8.33 9.91
CA LYS A 48 11.30 7.34 10.24
C LYS A 48 11.23 6.85 11.68
N GLN A 49 10.85 7.72 12.62
CA GLN A 49 10.77 7.39 14.05
C GLN A 49 9.46 6.70 14.45
N HIS A 50 8.36 6.92 13.71
CA HIS A 50 7.03 6.53 14.15
C HIS A 50 6.31 5.52 13.25
N LEU A 51 6.83 5.24 12.05
CA LEU A 51 6.28 4.21 11.19
C LEU A 51 6.42 2.82 11.82
N PRO A 52 5.49 1.88 11.53
CA PRO A 52 5.63 0.48 11.93
C PRO A 52 7.01 -0.09 11.55
N ALA A 53 7.57 -0.97 12.37
CA ALA A 53 8.93 -1.49 12.17
C ALA A 53 9.14 -2.19 10.81
N GLN A 54 8.08 -2.79 10.25
CA GLN A 54 8.08 -3.43 8.93
C GLN A 54 7.87 -2.47 7.75
N SER A 55 7.88 -1.15 7.99
CA SER A 55 7.68 -0.17 6.92
C SER A 55 8.95 -0.01 6.09
N GLN A 56 8.78 0.11 4.78
CA GLN A 56 9.85 0.46 3.87
C GLN A 56 9.84 1.96 3.61
N ILE A 57 11.02 2.58 3.62
CA ILE A 57 11.20 4.00 3.32
C ILE A 57 12.20 4.11 2.16
N VAL A 58 11.82 4.83 1.11
CA VAL A 58 12.68 5.08 -0.06
C VAL A 58 12.80 6.58 -0.25
N GLU A 59 14.02 7.05 -0.56
CA GLU A 59 14.33 8.48 -0.70
C GLU A 59 14.91 8.82 -2.08
N PRO A 60 14.13 8.76 -3.19
CA PRO A 60 14.66 9.01 -4.51
C PRO A 60 15.19 10.46 -4.63
N PRO A 61 16.42 10.65 -5.16
CA PRO A 61 17.07 11.96 -5.13
C PRO A 61 16.34 13.02 -5.96
N HIS A 62 15.74 12.64 -7.07
CA HIS A 62 15.09 13.53 -8.04
C HIS A 62 13.58 13.66 -7.87
N PHE A 63 12.94 12.86 -7.01
CA PHE A 63 11.51 12.98 -6.75
C PHE A 63 11.20 14.28 -6.01
N THR A 64 10.12 14.93 -6.42
CA THR A 64 9.55 16.13 -5.80
C THR A 64 8.37 15.75 -4.88
N HIS A 65 7.52 16.71 -4.53
CA HIS A 65 6.34 16.51 -3.70
C HIS A 65 5.27 15.59 -4.32
N SER A 66 5.10 15.66 -5.64
CA SER A 66 4.01 14.99 -6.34
C SER A 66 4.54 14.27 -7.58
N PRO A 67 5.39 13.25 -7.41
CA PRO A 67 6.03 12.54 -8.53
C PRO A 67 5.01 11.87 -9.47
N TYR A 68 3.78 11.60 -8.98
CA TYR A 68 2.68 11.07 -9.79
C TYR A 68 2.05 12.09 -10.76
N LEU A 69 2.33 13.39 -10.62
CA LEU A 69 1.90 14.42 -11.56
C LEU A 69 2.98 14.73 -12.61
N GLU A 70 4.20 14.25 -12.40
CA GLU A 70 5.35 14.54 -13.26
C GLU A 70 5.63 13.34 -14.17
N ALA A 71 5.38 13.51 -15.47
CA ALA A 71 5.46 12.43 -16.46
C ALA A 71 6.83 11.72 -16.48
N GLN A 72 7.92 12.39 -16.10
CA GLN A 72 9.25 11.80 -16.04
C GLN A 72 9.44 10.84 -14.85
N MET A 73 8.62 10.96 -13.80
CA MET A 73 8.77 10.23 -12.53
C MET A 73 7.70 9.13 -12.35
N GLU A 74 6.58 9.21 -13.08
CA GLU A 74 5.45 8.27 -12.98
C GLU A 74 5.89 6.80 -13.14
N ALA A 75 6.72 6.50 -14.14
CA ALA A 75 7.16 5.14 -14.42
C ALA A 75 8.01 4.55 -13.27
N GLU A 76 8.93 5.34 -12.72
CA GLU A 76 9.78 4.92 -11.60
C GLU A 76 8.97 4.78 -10.30
N LEU A 77 8.04 5.71 -10.06
CA LEU A 77 7.11 5.62 -8.93
C LEU A 77 6.32 4.30 -8.97
N GLY A 78 5.80 3.94 -10.14
CA GLY A 78 5.10 2.68 -10.35
C GLY A 78 6.00 1.46 -10.10
N GLN A 79 7.27 1.52 -10.53
CA GLN A 79 8.24 0.44 -10.27
C GLN A 79 8.50 0.24 -8.78
N LEU A 80 8.69 1.32 -8.01
CA LEU A 80 8.87 1.23 -6.56
C LEU A 80 7.68 0.57 -5.86
N MET A 81 6.45 0.91 -6.28
CA MET A 81 5.24 0.30 -5.76
C MET A 81 5.13 -1.19 -6.10
N ILE A 82 5.46 -1.57 -7.35
CA ILE A 82 5.45 -2.97 -7.80
C ILE A 82 6.50 -3.78 -7.05
N GLU A 83 7.70 -3.23 -6.84
CA GLU A 83 8.78 -3.92 -6.13
C GLU A 83 8.43 -4.15 -4.66
N HIS A 84 7.88 -3.14 -3.99
CA HIS A 84 7.33 -3.31 -2.63
C HIS A 84 6.23 -4.37 -2.60
N TRP A 85 5.28 -4.33 -3.55
CA TRP A 85 4.24 -5.35 -3.60
C TRP A 85 4.80 -6.78 -3.77
N ARG A 86 5.83 -6.94 -4.61
CA ARG A 86 6.49 -8.23 -4.83
C ARG A 86 7.23 -8.71 -3.59
N SER A 87 7.90 -7.83 -2.84
CA SER A 87 8.61 -8.23 -1.62
C SER A 87 7.64 -8.83 -0.59
N LEU A 88 6.42 -8.28 -0.49
CA LEU A 88 5.39 -8.79 0.41
C LEU A 88 4.86 -10.18 0.02
N GLN A 89 4.83 -10.51 -1.27
CA GLN A 89 4.41 -11.84 -1.73
C GLN A 89 5.46 -12.92 -1.47
N LEU A 90 6.74 -12.55 -1.42
CA LEU A 90 7.83 -13.47 -1.12
C LEU A 90 7.88 -13.84 0.37
N GLU A 91 7.34 -12.99 1.25
CA GLU A 91 7.30 -13.20 2.70
C GLU A 91 6.04 -13.95 3.16
N GLN A 92 5.03 -14.08 2.31
CA GLN A 92 3.81 -14.85 2.59
C GLN A 92 4.02 -16.31 2.16
N PRO A 93 3.74 -17.31 3.03
CA PRO A 93 3.64 -18.68 2.54
C PRO A 93 2.55 -18.74 1.46
N PRO A 94 2.68 -19.60 0.43
CA PRO A 94 1.68 -19.70 -0.62
C PRO A 94 0.31 -19.91 0.02
N ALA A 95 -0.65 -19.05 -0.32
CA ALA A 95 -2.00 -19.13 0.20
C ALA A 95 -2.54 -20.54 -0.09
N ALA A 96 -2.74 -21.34 0.96
CA ALA A 96 -3.58 -22.51 0.85
C ALA A 96 -4.97 -22.00 0.47
N PHE A 97 -5.35 -22.15 -0.79
CA PHE A 97 -6.73 -21.97 -1.21
C PHE A 97 -7.55 -22.99 -0.42
N ILE A 98 -8.16 -22.56 0.69
CA ILE A 98 -9.16 -23.35 1.39
C ILE A 98 -10.41 -23.30 0.52
N ILE A 99 -10.46 -24.20 -0.46
CA ILE A 99 -11.71 -24.62 -1.08
C ILE A 99 -12.30 -25.65 -0.10
N GLY A 100 -13.15 -25.16 0.81
CA GLY A 100 -14.03 -26.03 1.58
C GLY A 100 -15.25 -26.45 0.74
N PRO A 101 -15.83 -27.63 1.01
CA PRO A 101 -16.91 -28.23 0.22
C PRO A 101 -18.24 -27.48 0.31
#